data_AF-A0A925JHX7-F1
#
_entry.id   AF-A0A925JHX7-F1
#
_cell.length_a   1.000
_cell.length_b   1.000
_cell.length_c   1.000
_cell.angle_alpha   90.00
_cell.angle_beta   90.00
_cell.angle_gamma   90.00
#
_symmetry.space_group_name_H-M   'P 1'
#
loop_
_entity.id
_entity.type
_entity.pdbx_description
1 polymer ?
#
loop_
_entity_poly.entity_id
_entity_poly.type
_entity_poly.pdbx_seq_one_letter_code
_entity_poly.pdbx_strand_id
1 'polypeptide(L)'
;MDITDISSYVPFLIIAFILLIVLVIILRRILVNVGATEIAIKERRYFGAKMPPGRVVATEGEVGIQADVLKPGLHLIKYPFESVVRKVPLIEIGPDEIGIIEAVDGDPMPPGRIFAPDRAQNAHNNFQDPIAFIKQGGVKGIQLRSLPPGLWPIHPYLFRVSISKMTVIPPGKVGVITVADGAPLDAGRLHGKAIEGHRNFQDAEQFIASGGQKGPQVEILTPGTYRILTQSVPLDGGNETKPGLFFVRLYDATLIPENAIGLVEALDGAPLDPRDYVATPVAGHDNFQDCNEFITSGGQRGPQKDILLPGTYYINPLVFKVIPESAKEIKPGEVAVIVSNTGKDPGEEIRRVMAAKVRERMEREEKEQVSKAVARLDKLEGEQKMVEDLEAELLASDPADQRLDQGAHEAYVVPEGFRGIQETVMGPGRYYINTLAVSPIVIPTTNMTVEWTAEELDNTFDPFEVISKDGFTMKLEVRVVFRVKPEDAPFMVAKIGSTEKLVQNVMHPLIDSIFRNQASESSAM
;
A
#
# COMPACT_ATOMS: atom_id res chain seq x y z
N MET A 1 79.99 59.29 -50.43
CA MET A 1 78.76 58.50 -50.55
C MET A 1 77.77 59.10 -49.58
N ASP A 2 76.86 59.89 -50.12
CA ASP A 2 75.96 60.76 -49.39
C ASP A 2 75.02 59.96 -48.48
N ILE A 3 74.93 60.41 -47.24
CA ILE A 3 73.93 59.97 -46.28
C ILE A 3 72.61 60.60 -46.74
N THR A 4 72.00 60.01 -47.76
CA THR A 4 70.72 60.44 -48.33
C THR A 4 69.62 60.30 -47.27
N ASP A 5 69.15 61.44 -46.79
CA ASP A 5 67.84 61.75 -46.22
C ASP A 5 67.04 60.60 -45.58
N ILE A 6 67.47 60.19 -44.39
CA ILE A 6 66.64 59.39 -43.46
C ILE A 6 65.29 60.09 -43.20
N SER A 7 65.27 61.43 -43.24
CA SER A 7 64.09 62.31 -43.10
C SER A 7 62.97 62.02 -44.11
N SER A 8 63.32 61.60 -45.32
CA SER A 8 62.36 61.32 -46.41
C SER A 8 61.58 60.01 -46.22
N TYR A 9 62.13 59.05 -45.44
CA TYR A 9 61.49 57.77 -45.12
C TYR A 9 60.66 57.80 -43.83
N VAL A 10 60.84 58.82 -42.98
CA VAL A 10 60.06 59.02 -41.74
C VAL A 10 58.54 58.99 -41.96
N PRO A 11 57.93 59.69 -42.94
CA PRO A 11 56.47 59.64 -43.15
C PRO A 11 55.99 58.24 -43.57
N PHE A 12 56.77 57.50 -44.37
CA PHE A 12 56.43 56.13 -44.77
C PHE A 12 56.52 55.16 -43.58
N LEU A 13 57.51 55.32 -42.71
CA LEU A 13 57.61 54.55 -41.47
C LEU A 13 56.44 54.83 -40.51
N ILE A 14 56.01 56.09 -40.40
CA ILE A 14 54.83 56.47 -39.59
C ILE A 14 53.55 55.85 -40.16
N ILE A 15 53.35 55.90 -41.48
CA ILE A 15 52.19 55.27 -42.14
C ILE A 15 52.21 53.75 -41.96
N ALA A 16 53.37 53.11 -42.13
CA ALA A 16 53.53 51.68 -41.91
C ALA A 16 53.24 51.29 -40.44
N PHE A 17 53.67 52.12 -39.49
CA PHE A 17 53.40 51.92 -38.07
C PHE A 17 51.91 52.08 -37.73
N ILE A 18 51.23 53.09 -38.29
CA ILE A 18 49.78 53.27 -38.14
C ILE A 18 49.03 52.08 -38.77
N LEU A 19 49.42 51.63 -39.96
CA LEU A 19 48.84 50.45 -40.61
C LEU A 19 49.07 49.18 -39.79
N LEU A 20 50.24 49.01 -39.19
CA LEU A 20 50.53 47.89 -38.28
C LEU A 20 49.63 47.95 -37.03
N ILE A 21 49.45 49.12 -36.43
CA ILE A 21 48.54 49.31 -35.29
C ILE A 21 47.11 48.97 -35.68
N VAL A 22 46.63 49.49 -36.81
CA VAL A 22 45.28 49.21 -37.33
C VAL A 22 45.12 47.71 -37.61
N LEU A 23 46.13 47.07 -38.21
CA LEU A 23 46.15 45.64 -38.46
C LEU A 23 46.09 44.82 -37.16
N VAL A 24 46.85 45.20 -36.13
CA VAL A 24 46.83 44.55 -34.81
C VAL A 24 45.46 44.74 -34.13
N ILE A 25 44.85 45.93 -34.24
CA ILE A 25 43.50 46.19 -33.71
C ILE A 25 42.47 45.30 -34.41
N ILE A 26 42.55 45.18 -35.75
CA ILE A 26 41.65 44.33 -36.54
C ILE A 26 41.87 42.85 -36.20
N LEU A 27 43.12 42.38 -36.15
CA LEU A 27 43.46 41.00 -35.78
C LEU A 27 42.96 40.66 -34.37
N ARG A 28 43.08 41.57 -33.40
CA ARG A 28 42.58 41.39 -32.04
C ARG A 28 41.06 41.34 -31.97
N ARG A 29 40.34 41.99 -32.91
CA ARG A 29 38.88 41.92 -33.02
C ARG A 29 38.39 40.66 -33.72
N ILE A 30 39.20 40.12 -34.64
CA ILE A 30 38.89 38.91 -35.43
C ILE A 30 39.22 37.63 -34.64
N LEU A 31 40.38 37.55 -34.00
CA LEU A 31 40.78 36.38 -33.21
C LEU A 31 40.24 36.48 -31.79
N VAL A 32 39.30 35.60 -31.46
CA VAL A 32 38.75 35.50 -30.11
C VAL A 32 39.10 34.14 -29.52
N ASN A 33 39.83 34.17 -28.41
CA ASN A 33 40.11 32.98 -27.61
C ASN A 33 39.04 32.82 -26.54
N VAL A 34 38.30 31.71 -26.56
CA VAL A 34 37.28 31.36 -25.56
C VAL A 34 37.93 30.42 -24.53
N GLY A 35 37.78 30.74 -23.24
CA GLY A 35 38.36 29.95 -22.16
C GLY A 35 37.83 28.52 -22.12
N ALA A 36 38.57 27.61 -21.47
CA ALA A 36 38.23 26.17 -21.39
C ALA A 36 36.85 25.90 -20.75
N THR A 37 36.41 26.79 -19.85
CA THR A 37 35.18 26.66 -19.06
C THR A 37 34.15 27.74 -19.39
N GLU A 38 34.23 28.32 -20.59
CA GLU A 38 33.33 29.39 -21.02
C GLU A 38 32.79 29.11 -22.42
N ILE A 39 31.63 29.68 -22.72
CA ILE A 39 31.13 29.84 -24.09
C ILE A 39 31.03 31.31 -24.43
N ALA A 40 31.26 31.67 -25.69
CA ALA A 40 31.11 33.04 -26.16
C ALA A 40 29.85 33.21 -26.99
N ILE A 41 29.01 34.16 -26.59
CA ILE A 41 27.74 34.49 -27.24
C ILE A 41 28.00 35.52 -28.32
N LYS A 42 27.51 35.25 -29.53
CA LYS A 42 27.68 36.12 -30.70
C LYS A 42 26.45 36.99 -30.90
N GLU A 43 26.67 38.17 -31.45
CA GLU A 43 25.62 39.05 -31.96
C GLU A 43 25.97 39.52 -33.36
N ARG A 44 24.93 39.65 -34.20
CA ARG A 44 25.00 40.27 -35.52
C ARG A 44 24.11 41.50 -35.52
N ARG A 45 24.69 42.69 -35.72
CA ARG A 45 24.00 43.97 -35.46
C ARG A 45 23.43 44.68 -36.70
N TYR A 46 24.07 44.57 -37.86
CA TYR A 46 23.79 45.47 -38.99
C TYR A 46 23.34 44.79 -40.28
N PHE A 47 23.58 43.49 -40.46
CA PHE A 47 23.40 42.82 -41.74
C PHE A 47 22.58 41.54 -41.57
N GLY A 48 21.53 41.34 -42.37
CA GLY A 48 20.70 40.14 -42.30
C GLY A 48 19.19 40.39 -42.31
N ALA A 49 18.42 39.31 -42.24
CA ALA A 49 16.97 39.37 -42.10
C ALA A 49 16.58 39.83 -40.67
N LYS A 50 15.43 40.49 -40.53
CA LYS A 50 14.88 40.83 -39.21
C LYS A 50 14.31 39.56 -38.57
N MET A 51 14.55 39.37 -37.27
CA MET A 51 13.97 38.26 -36.52
C MET A 51 12.42 38.33 -36.52
N PRO A 52 11.73 37.19 -36.64
CA PRO A 52 10.29 37.11 -36.43
C PRO A 52 9.88 37.65 -35.05
N PRO A 53 8.71 38.30 -34.92
CA PRO A 53 8.24 38.80 -33.63
C PRO A 53 8.02 37.65 -32.63
N GLY A 54 8.46 37.84 -31.39
CA GLY A 54 8.35 36.85 -30.32
C GLY A 54 9.56 35.93 -30.15
N ARG A 55 10.51 35.96 -31.10
CA ARG A 55 11.78 35.24 -31.01
C ARG A 55 12.83 36.07 -30.28
N VAL A 56 13.62 35.44 -29.41
CA VAL A 56 14.66 36.07 -28.58
C VAL A 56 16.06 35.81 -29.16
N VAL A 57 16.26 34.68 -29.83
CA VAL A 57 17.54 34.31 -30.46
C VAL A 57 17.45 34.23 -31.98
N ALA A 58 18.43 34.82 -32.65
CA ALA A 58 18.57 34.83 -34.10
C ALA A 58 19.12 33.49 -34.62
N THR A 59 18.50 32.99 -35.68
CA THR A 59 18.99 31.85 -36.46
C THR A 59 19.83 32.32 -37.66
N GLU A 60 20.43 31.38 -38.39
CA GLU A 60 21.37 31.65 -39.49
C GLU A 60 20.92 32.79 -40.42
N GLY A 61 21.66 33.91 -40.43
CA GLY A 61 21.35 35.03 -41.32
C GLY A 61 20.54 36.16 -40.69
N GLU A 62 19.98 35.96 -39.49
CA GLU A 62 19.14 36.95 -38.81
C GLU A 62 19.96 37.93 -37.96
N VAL A 63 19.47 39.17 -37.83
CA VAL A 63 20.06 40.22 -36.98
C VAL A 63 19.61 40.02 -35.54
N GLY A 64 20.56 39.96 -34.59
CA GLY A 64 20.30 39.76 -33.16
C GLY A 64 21.35 38.90 -32.47
N ILE A 65 21.05 38.52 -31.22
CA ILE A 65 21.83 37.54 -30.43
C ILE A 65 21.73 36.20 -31.15
N GLN A 66 22.84 35.66 -31.62
CA GLN A 66 22.85 34.42 -32.39
C GLN A 66 22.64 33.22 -31.49
N ALA A 67 21.83 32.25 -31.94
CA ALA A 67 21.65 30.97 -31.26
C ALA A 67 22.94 30.12 -31.25
N ASP A 68 23.83 30.31 -32.23
CA ASP A 68 25.12 29.61 -32.26
C ASP A 68 26.13 30.21 -31.26
N VAL A 69 26.70 29.35 -30.43
CA VAL A 69 27.71 29.72 -29.42
C VAL A 69 29.09 29.21 -29.82
N LEU A 70 30.11 30.02 -29.55
CA LEU A 70 31.49 29.58 -29.71
C LEU A 70 31.88 28.73 -28.51
N LYS A 71 32.17 27.46 -28.79
CA LYS A 71 32.73 26.50 -27.83
C LYS A 71 34.15 26.92 -27.40
N PRO A 72 34.69 26.39 -26.29
CA PRO A 72 36.08 26.64 -25.90
C PRO A 72 37.09 26.45 -27.04
N GLY A 73 38.03 27.37 -27.17
CA GLY A 73 39.05 27.35 -28.22
C GLY A 73 39.24 28.68 -28.96
N LEU A 74 40.15 28.67 -29.92
CA LEU A 74 40.45 29.83 -30.77
C LEU A 74 39.48 29.89 -31.95
N HIS A 75 38.72 30.97 -32.05
CA HIS A 75 37.76 31.18 -33.13
C HIS A 75 38.08 32.44 -33.93
N LEU A 76 37.82 32.35 -35.24
CA LEU A 76 37.94 33.46 -36.18
C LEU A 76 36.56 34.05 -36.44
N ILE A 77 36.33 35.29 -36.01
CA ILE A 77 35.04 35.96 -36.15
C ILE A 77 35.04 36.82 -37.41
N LYS A 78 33.94 36.79 -38.15
CA LYS A 78 33.71 37.60 -39.36
C LYS A 78 33.39 39.06 -39.00
N TYR A 79 34.34 39.74 -38.35
CA TYR A 79 34.27 41.18 -38.08
C TYR A 79 34.25 41.96 -39.41
N PRO A 80 33.45 43.04 -39.58
CA PRO A 80 32.62 43.72 -38.58
C PRO A 80 31.16 43.23 -38.49
N PHE A 81 30.80 42.12 -39.14
CA PHE A 81 29.42 41.65 -39.20
C PHE A 81 28.98 40.94 -37.91
N GLU A 82 29.88 40.19 -37.28
CA GLU A 82 29.65 39.49 -36.02
C GLU A 82 30.61 39.99 -34.94
N SER A 83 30.12 40.04 -33.69
CA SER A 83 30.94 40.35 -32.52
C SER A 83 30.56 39.48 -31.33
N VAL A 84 31.53 39.17 -30.46
CA VAL A 84 31.24 38.55 -29.17
C VAL A 84 30.67 39.60 -28.23
N VAL A 85 29.48 39.32 -27.70
CA VAL A 85 28.82 40.17 -26.70
C VAL A 85 29.44 39.91 -25.33
N ARG A 86 29.45 38.63 -24.93
CA ARG A 86 29.87 38.22 -23.60
C ARG A 86 30.35 36.76 -23.63
N LYS A 87 31.30 36.46 -22.75
CA LYS A 87 31.68 35.09 -22.39
C LYS A 87 30.98 34.73 -21.08
N VAL A 88 30.32 33.58 -21.06
CA VAL A 88 29.61 33.07 -19.89
C VAL A 88 30.21 31.72 -19.49
N PRO A 89 30.29 31.41 -18.19
CA PRO A 89 30.81 30.13 -17.74
C PRO A 89 29.86 29.00 -18.17
N LEU A 90 30.42 27.78 -18.30
CA LEU A 90 29.63 26.56 -18.45
C LEU A 90 28.77 26.34 -17.20
N ILE A 91 27.63 25.68 -17.41
CA ILE A 91 26.72 25.34 -16.32
C ILE A 91 27.21 24.04 -15.69
N GLU A 92 27.55 24.09 -14.41
CA GLU A 92 27.95 22.93 -13.61
C GLU A 92 26.72 22.37 -12.88
N ILE A 93 26.49 21.08 -13.06
CA ILE A 93 25.46 20.31 -12.34
C ILE A 93 26.21 19.32 -11.46
N GLY A 94 26.02 19.42 -10.15
CA GLY A 94 26.67 18.56 -9.18
C GLY A 94 26.27 17.07 -9.29
N PRO A 95 27.05 16.16 -8.69
CA PRO A 95 26.79 14.72 -8.76
C PRO A 95 25.47 14.30 -8.10
N ASP A 96 24.97 15.07 -7.13
CA ASP A 96 23.71 14.85 -6.38
C ASP A 96 22.57 15.77 -6.86
N GLU A 97 22.73 16.33 -8.06
CA GLU A 97 21.83 17.31 -8.65
C GLU A 97 21.32 16.86 -10.01
N ILE A 98 20.20 17.45 -10.43
CA ILE A 98 19.61 17.27 -11.75
C ILE A 98 19.32 18.65 -12.33
N GLY A 99 19.72 18.88 -13.58
CA GLY A 99 19.45 20.12 -14.28
C GLY A 99 18.07 20.08 -14.95
N ILE A 100 17.24 21.07 -14.66
CA ILE A 100 15.95 21.30 -15.29
C ILE A 100 16.11 22.48 -16.25
N ILE A 101 15.63 22.31 -17.48
CA ILE A 101 15.76 23.32 -18.52
C ILE A 101 14.40 23.98 -18.79
N GLU A 102 14.39 25.30 -18.88
CA GLU A 102 13.27 26.09 -19.37
C GLU A 102 13.67 26.78 -20.67
N ALA A 103 12.99 26.46 -21.77
CA ALA A 103 13.18 27.11 -23.05
C ALA A 103 12.38 28.42 -23.09
N VAL A 104 13.08 29.53 -23.31
CA VAL A 104 12.48 30.88 -23.41
C VAL A 104 11.81 31.09 -24.77
N ASP A 105 12.30 30.39 -25.80
CA ASP A 105 11.94 30.58 -27.20
C ASP A 105 11.71 29.21 -27.88
N GLY A 106 10.94 29.22 -28.96
CA GLY A 106 10.46 28.03 -29.67
C GLY A 106 8.97 28.09 -29.99
N ASP A 107 8.44 26.96 -30.45
CA ASP A 107 7.02 26.77 -30.74
C ASP A 107 6.16 26.97 -29.48
N PRO A 108 4.91 27.44 -29.62
CA PRO A 108 4.02 27.62 -28.48
C PRO A 108 3.71 26.29 -27.79
N MET A 109 3.56 26.35 -26.46
CA MET A 109 3.18 25.19 -25.65
C MET A 109 1.79 24.66 -26.06
N PRO A 110 1.61 23.33 -26.18
CA PRO A 110 0.30 22.74 -26.40
C PRO A 110 -0.69 23.17 -25.32
N PRO A 111 -1.96 23.46 -25.68
CA PRO A 111 -2.96 23.89 -24.71
C PRO A 111 -3.21 22.80 -23.66
N GLY A 112 -3.30 23.22 -22.39
CA GLY A 112 -3.61 22.34 -21.27
C GLY A 112 -2.42 21.56 -20.68
N ARG A 113 -1.20 21.74 -21.20
CA ARG A 113 0.03 21.21 -20.60
C ARG A 113 0.79 22.28 -19.82
N ILE A 114 1.62 21.83 -18.88
CA ILE A 114 2.50 22.66 -18.06
C ILE A 114 3.96 22.44 -18.47
N PHE A 115 4.30 21.22 -18.90
CA PHE A 115 5.64 20.86 -19.33
C PHE A 115 5.71 20.73 -20.86
N ALA A 116 6.79 21.27 -21.42
CA ALA A 116 7.10 21.23 -22.83
C ALA A 116 7.66 19.85 -23.21
N PRO A 117 7.07 19.18 -24.21
CA PRO A 117 7.62 17.94 -24.75
C PRO A 117 8.87 18.24 -25.58
N ASP A 118 9.87 17.37 -25.48
CA ASP A 118 11.09 17.48 -26.28
C ASP A 118 10.87 16.85 -27.67
N ARG A 119 10.37 17.64 -28.62
CA ARG A 119 10.19 17.21 -30.02
C ARG A 119 11.51 17.01 -30.76
N ALA A 120 12.55 17.76 -30.37
CA ALA A 120 13.83 17.75 -31.05
C ALA A 120 14.71 16.57 -30.60
N GLN A 121 14.38 15.94 -29.48
CA GLN A 121 15.00 14.73 -28.95
C GLN A 121 16.53 14.78 -29.06
N ASN A 122 17.18 13.75 -29.60
CA ASN A 122 18.65 13.70 -29.59
C ASN A 122 19.31 14.68 -30.57
N ALA A 123 18.54 15.41 -31.40
CA ALA A 123 19.10 16.33 -32.39
C ALA A 123 19.85 17.51 -31.76
N HIS A 124 19.43 17.98 -30.59
CA HIS A 124 20.05 19.14 -29.90
C HIS A 124 21.09 18.77 -28.84
N ASN A 125 21.48 17.48 -28.75
CA ASN A 125 22.53 16.96 -27.87
C ASN A 125 22.45 17.51 -26.42
N ASN A 126 21.32 17.26 -25.74
CA ASN A 126 21.04 17.79 -24.39
C ASN A 126 21.12 19.32 -24.33
N PHE A 127 20.48 19.98 -25.30
CA PHE A 127 20.31 21.45 -25.38
C PHE A 127 21.61 22.24 -25.57
N GLN A 128 22.69 21.55 -25.97
CA GLN A 128 23.95 22.16 -26.34
C GLN A 128 23.94 22.73 -27.77
N ASP A 129 22.98 22.31 -28.61
CA ASP A 129 22.76 22.88 -29.95
C ASP A 129 21.41 23.62 -30.03
N PRO A 130 21.40 24.94 -29.76
CA PRO A 130 20.26 25.82 -29.90
C PRO A 130 19.61 25.82 -31.30
N ILE A 131 20.41 25.70 -32.36
CA ILE A 131 19.91 25.78 -33.73
C ILE A 131 19.10 24.53 -34.04
N ALA A 132 19.63 23.36 -33.69
CA ALA A 132 18.93 22.09 -33.86
C ALA A 132 17.60 22.09 -33.08
N PHE A 133 17.58 22.63 -31.85
CA PHE A 133 16.36 22.73 -31.05
C PHE A 133 15.27 23.57 -31.75
N ILE A 134 15.60 24.77 -32.23
CA ILE A 134 14.63 25.65 -32.91
C ILE A 134 14.22 25.10 -34.28
N LYS A 135 15.16 24.58 -35.09
CA LYS A 135 14.86 24.04 -36.42
C LYS A 135 13.97 22.80 -36.38
N GLN A 136 14.05 22.00 -35.32
CA GLN A 136 13.24 20.79 -35.13
C GLN A 136 11.91 21.04 -34.41
N GLY A 137 11.50 22.31 -34.24
CA GLY A 137 10.22 22.65 -33.61
C GLY A 137 10.21 22.46 -32.09
N GLY A 138 11.34 22.75 -31.43
CA GLY A 138 11.44 22.79 -29.98
C GLY A 138 10.39 23.72 -29.36
N VAL A 139 9.79 23.29 -28.26
CA VAL A 139 8.64 23.96 -27.65
C VAL A 139 9.11 24.82 -26.49
N LYS A 140 8.57 26.05 -26.37
CA LYS A 140 8.89 26.95 -25.25
C LYS A 140 8.26 26.46 -23.93
N GLY A 141 8.95 26.67 -22.81
CA GLY A 141 8.53 26.29 -21.46
C GLY A 141 9.49 25.33 -20.75
N ILE A 142 9.08 24.84 -19.57
CA ILE A 142 9.87 23.88 -18.77
C ILE A 142 9.89 22.53 -19.48
N GLN A 143 11.07 22.03 -19.83
CA GLN A 143 11.26 20.80 -20.59
C GLN A 143 11.09 19.57 -19.70
N LEU A 144 10.53 18.49 -20.26
CA LEU A 144 10.48 17.18 -19.60
C LEU A 144 11.87 16.54 -19.50
N ARG A 145 12.75 16.83 -20.45
CA ARG A 145 14.11 16.30 -20.45
C ARG A 145 14.98 17.03 -19.45
N SER A 146 15.63 16.26 -18.59
CA SER A 146 16.59 16.72 -17.60
C SER A 146 18.04 16.54 -18.06
N LEU A 147 18.95 17.37 -17.53
CA LEU A 147 20.39 17.21 -17.70
C LEU A 147 20.99 16.34 -16.58
N PRO A 148 21.83 15.35 -16.93
CA PRO A 148 22.62 14.62 -15.95
C PRO A 148 23.77 15.47 -15.38
N PRO A 149 24.41 15.04 -14.28
CA PRO A 149 25.59 15.71 -13.72
C PRO A 149 26.70 15.93 -14.75
N GLY A 150 27.34 17.09 -14.70
CA GLY A 150 28.41 17.45 -15.63
C GLY A 150 28.51 18.94 -15.91
N LEU A 151 29.42 19.29 -16.82
CA LEU A 151 29.65 20.64 -17.32
C LEU A 151 28.99 20.81 -18.68
N TRP A 152 28.01 21.70 -18.77
CA TRP A 152 27.17 21.85 -19.96
C TRP A 152 27.31 23.23 -20.61
N PRO A 153 27.66 23.31 -21.91
CA PRO A 153 27.62 24.55 -22.68
C PRO A 153 26.20 24.87 -23.12
N ILE A 154 25.44 25.56 -22.27
CA ILE A 154 24.04 25.91 -22.52
C ILE A 154 23.91 27.41 -22.83
N HIS A 155 23.13 27.75 -23.85
CA HIS A 155 22.91 29.13 -24.26
C HIS A 155 21.97 29.87 -23.27
N PRO A 156 22.45 30.84 -22.46
CA PRO A 156 21.66 31.39 -21.35
C PRO A 156 20.45 32.25 -21.76
N TYR A 157 20.46 32.82 -22.98
CA TYR A 157 19.28 33.56 -23.47
C TYR A 157 18.19 32.68 -24.07
N LEU A 158 18.53 31.45 -24.50
CA LEU A 158 17.55 30.52 -25.07
C LEU A 158 17.03 29.57 -23.99
N PHE A 159 17.92 29.10 -23.13
CA PHE A 159 17.63 28.14 -22.09
C PHE A 159 18.00 28.72 -20.72
N ARG A 160 17.04 28.70 -19.81
CA ARG A 160 17.30 28.91 -18.38
C ARG A 160 17.47 27.56 -17.71
N VAL A 161 18.47 27.45 -16.85
CA VAL A 161 18.72 26.20 -16.11
C VAL A 161 18.44 26.42 -14.64
N SER A 162 17.66 25.50 -14.09
CA SER A 162 17.37 25.39 -12.67
C SER A 162 17.93 24.07 -12.16
N ILE A 163 18.34 24.03 -10.90
CA ILE A 163 18.86 22.83 -10.27
C ILE A 163 17.81 22.27 -9.30
N SER A 164 17.56 20.97 -9.38
CA SER A 164 16.88 20.22 -8.35
C SER A 164 17.85 19.25 -7.70
N LYS A 165 17.64 18.95 -6.41
CA LYS A 165 18.43 17.94 -5.70
C LYS A 165 17.84 16.55 -5.97
N MET A 166 18.67 15.52 -5.90
CA MET A 166 18.17 14.14 -5.98
C MET A 166 17.17 13.84 -4.86
N THR A 167 16.14 13.08 -5.22
CA THR A 167 15.14 12.61 -4.26
C THR A 167 15.71 11.41 -3.53
N VAL A 168 15.99 11.58 -2.24
CA VAL A 168 16.47 10.50 -1.37
C VAL A 168 15.31 9.97 -0.55
N ILE A 169 15.10 8.66 -0.60
CA ILE A 169 14.12 7.94 0.23
C ILE A 169 14.90 7.18 1.28
N PRO A 170 14.86 7.62 2.56
CA PRO A 170 15.56 6.96 3.64
C PRO A 170 15.09 5.52 3.84
N PRO A 171 15.92 4.64 4.44
CA PRO A 171 15.48 3.32 4.86
C PRO A 171 14.31 3.43 5.85
N GLY A 172 13.35 2.51 5.77
CA GLY A 172 12.13 2.52 6.58
C GLY A 172 11.10 3.57 6.17
N LYS A 173 11.28 4.24 5.02
CA LYS A 173 10.29 5.13 4.41
C LYS A 173 9.91 4.66 3.01
N VAL A 174 8.74 5.09 2.57
CA VAL A 174 8.22 4.88 1.22
C VAL A 174 7.91 6.23 0.58
N GLY A 175 8.30 6.41 -0.68
CA GLY A 175 7.99 7.61 -1.46
C GLY A 175 6.70 7.42 -2.25
N VAL A 176 5.69 8.24 -1.98
CA VAL A 176 4.45 8.29 -2.76
C VAL A 176 4.51 9.48 -3.70
N ILE A 177 4.16 9.26 -4.97
CA ILE A 177 4.31 10.24 -6.02
C ILE A 177 2.95 10.81 -6.43
N THR A 178 2.90 12.13 -6.59
CA THR A 178 1.81 12.85 -7.25
C THR A 178 2.35 13.55 -8.48
N VAL A 179 1.69 13.34 -9.62
CA VAL A 179 2.09 13.91 -10.91
C VAL A 179 1.28 15.17 -11.22
N ALA A 180 1.95 16.23 -11.68
CA ALA A 180 1.35 17.53 -11.99
C ALA A 180 0.67 17.58 -13.37
N ASP A 181 1.25 16.91 -14.37
CA ASP A 181 0.86 16.99 -15.78
C ASP A 181 0.84 15.58 -16.42
N GLY A 182 0.00 15.37 -17.43
CA GLY A 182 -0.23 14.06 -18.03
C GLY A 182 -1.68 13.86 -18.49
N ALA A 183 -1.99 12.63 -18.89
CA ALA A 183 -3.35 12.22 -19.21
C ALA A 183 -4.28 12.38 -17.98
N PRO A 184 -5.58 12.64 -18.17
CA PRO A 184 -6.53 12.61 -17.06
C PRO A 184 -6.61 11.19 -16.46
N LEU A 185 -6.97 11.11 -15.16
CA LEU A 185 -7.34 9.86 -14.52
C LEU A 185 -8.56 9.24 -15.22
N ASP A 186 -8.63 7.91 -15.23
CA ASP A 186 -9.80 7.21 -15.73
C ASP A 186 -11.02 7.53 -14.86
N ALA A 187 -12.20 7.60 -15.49
CA ALA A 187 -13.44 7.91 -14.78
C ALA A 187 -13.68 6.92 -13.63
N GLY A 188 -13.84 7.44 -12.41
CA GLY A 188 -14.12 6.65 -11.21
C GLY A 188 -12.88 6.10 -10.49
N ARG A 189 -11.66 6.29 -11.00
CA ARG A 189 -10.41 5.99 -10.28
C ARG A 189 -9.93 7.20 -9.47
N LEU A 190 -9.29 6.92 -8.33
CA LEU A 190 -8.68 7.95 -7.48
C LEU A 190 -7.18 8.10 -7.73
N HIS A 191 -6.51 7.02 -8.17
CA HIS A 191 -5.08 6.99 -8.44
C HIS A 191 -4.77 6.70 -9.92
N GLY A 192 -3.64 7.24 -10.37
CA GLY A 192 -3.07 7.02 -11.69
C GLY A 192 -2.54 5.59 -11.84
N LYS A 193 -2.79 4.99 -12.99
CA LYS A 193 -2.27 3.66 -13.35
C LYS A 193 -0.74 3.65 -13.37
N ALA A 194 -0.18 2.52 -12.98
CA ALA A 194 1.23 2.24 -13.22
C ALA A 194 1.50 2.16 -14.72
N ILE A 195 2.71 2.50 -15.12
CA ILE A 195 3.11 2.49 -16.52
C ILE A 195 4.32 1.60 -16.68
N GLU A 196 4.21 0.63 -17.57
CA GLU A 196 5.33 -0.23 -17.87
C GLU A 196 6.46 0.52 -18.61
N GLY A 197 7.70 0.16 -18.27
CA GLY A 197 8.89 0.59 -18.98
C GLY A 197 9.48 1.94 -18.54
N HIS A 198 8.84 2.66 -17.60
CA HIS A 198 9.45 3.87 -17.05
C HIS A 198 10.48 3.55 -15.96
N ARG A 199 11.53 4.38 -15.82
CA ARG A 199 12.63 4.14 -14.87
C ARG A 199 12.36 4.70 -13.47
N ASN A 200 11.30 4.24 -12.80
CA ASN A 200 10.86 4.76 -11.49
C ASN A 200 10.77 6.29 -11.47
N PHE A 201 10.05 6.85 -12.44
CA PHE A 201 9.82 8.30 -12.58
C PHE A 201 11.08 9.15 -12.84
N GLN A 202 12.24 8.53 -13.07
CA GLN A 202 13.48 9.25 -13.39
C GLN A 202 13.50 9.78 -14.84
N ASP A 203 12.67 9.22 -15.71
CA ASP A 203 12.49 9.69 -17.08
C ASP A 203 11.07 10.24 -17.25
N ALA A 204 10.96 11.57 -17.07
CA ALA A 204 9.71 12.30 -17.19
C ALA A 204 9.16 12.29 -18.61
N GLU A 205 10.02 12.30 -19.62
CA GLU A 205 9.64 12.27 -21.03
C GLU A 205 8.99 10.92 -21.36
N GLN A 206 9.65 9.83 -20.98
CA GLN A 206 9.14 8.47 -21.17
C GLN A 206 7.83 8.24 -20.41
N PHE A 207 7.72 8.73 -19.17
CA PHE A 207 6.48 8.63 -18.37
C PHE A 207 5.28 9.24 -19.10
N ILE A 208 5.45 10.47 -19.62
CA ILE A 208 4.37 11.18 -20.32
C ILE A 208 4.09 10.55 -21.70
N ALA A 209 5.13 10.12 -22.42
CA ALA A 209 5.00 9.48 -23.72
C ALA A 209 4.24 8.15 -23.65
N SER A 210 4.43 7.39 -22.57
CA SER A 210 3.74 6.12 -22.33
C SER A 210 2.32 6.28 -21.77
N GLY A 211 1.78 7.51 -21.72
CA GLY A 211 0.39 7.76 -21.33
C GLY A 211 0.17 8.03 -19.84
N GLY A 212 1.21 8.50 -19.14
CA GLY A 212 1.11 8.73 -17.70
C GLY A 212 0.05 9.72 -17.28
N GLN A 213 -0.62 9.38 -16.18
CA GLN A 213 -1.79 10.11 -15.70
C GLN A 213 -1.41 11.13 -14.63
N LYS A 214 -2.07 12.30 -14.64
CA LYS A 214 -1.91 13.32 -13.60
C LYS A 214 -2.64 12.91 -12.31
N GLY A 215 -2.11 13.33 -11.16
CA GLY A 215 -2.65 13.00 -9.83
C GLY A 215 -1.80 12.00 -9.04
N PRO A 216 -2.28 11.53 -7.87
CA PRO A 216 -1.60 10.53 -7.05
C PRO A 216 -1.40 9.23 -7.84
N GLN A 217 -0.24 8.60 -7.76
CA GLN A 217 0.06 7.35 -8.45
C GLN A 217 -0.12 6.13 -7.54
N VAL A 218 -0.41 4.97 -8.12
CA VAL A 218 -0.44 3.69 -7.40
C VAL A 218 0.97 3.21 -7.05
N GLU A 219 1.93 3.47 -7.92
CA GLU A 219 3.32 3.08 -7.72
C GLU A 219 3.98 3.85 -6.59
N ILE A 220 4.92 3.18 -5.95
CA ILE A 220 5.74 3.71 -4.86
C ILE A 220 7.20 3.69 -5.23
N LEU A 221 7.97 4.52 -4.55
CA LEU A 221 9.42 4.49 -4.59
C LEU A 221 9.94 3.85 -3.29
N THR A 222 10.72 2.80 -3.44
CA THR A 222 11.41 2.13 -2.34
C THR A 222 12.64 2.91 -1.88
N PRO A 223 13.23 2.62 -0.71
CA PRO A 223 14.44 3.30 -0.24
C PRO A 223 15.57 3.31 -1.28
N GLY A 224 16.14 4.50 -1.50
CA GLY A 224 17.12 4.72 -2.56
C GLY A 224 17.25 6.20 -2.95
N THR A 225 18.13 6.46 -3.91
CA THR A 225 18.35 7.81 -4.45
C THR A 225 17.90 7.85 -5.90
N TYR A 226 16.97 8.75 -6.21
CA TYR A 226 16.33 8.86 -7.51
C TYR A 226 16.52 10.24 -8.12
N ARG A 227 16.77 10.26 -9.43
CA ARG A 227 16.87 11.48 -10.23
C ARG A 227 15.51 11.87 -10.80
N ILE A 228 14.66 12.45 -9.95
CA ILE A 228 13.27 12.77 -10.31
C ILE A 228 13.14 14.27 -10.58
N LEU A 229 12.36 14.62 -11.61
CA LEU A 229 12.03 16.00 -11.96
C LEU A 229 11.06 16.60 -10.92
N THR A 230 11.62 17.00 -9.78
CA THR A 230 10.90 17.69 -8.69
C THR A 230 11.12 19.20 -8.75
N GLN A 231 10.65 19.94 -7.75
CA GLN A 231 10.84 21.39 -7.67
C GLN A 231 12.33 21.78 -7.79
N SER A 232 12.60 22.88 -8.50
CA SER A 232 13.96 23.36 -8.74
C SER A 232 14.14 24.84 -8.43
N VAL A 233 15.40 25.20 -8.17
CA VAL A 233 15.83 26.57 -7.92
C VAL A 233 16.61 27.08 -9.13
N PRO A 234 16.25 28.23 -9.71
CA PRO A 234 16.99 28.81 -10.84
C PRO A 234 18.44 29.17 -10.48
N LEU A 235 19.38 28.92 -11.41
CA LEU A 235 20.80 29.28 -11.23
C LEU A 235 21.10 30.77 -11.43
N ASP A 236 20.21 31.48 -12.12
CA ASP A 236 20.35 32.89 -12.48
C ASP A 236 20.00 33.86 -11.33
N GLY A 237 19.80 33.35 -10.11
CA GLY A 237 19.53 34.14 -8.90
C GLY A 237 18.07 34.54 -8.73
N GLY A 238 17.15 33.95 -9.49
CA GLY A 238 15.72 34.12 -9.28
C GLY A 238 15.24 33.47 -7.98
N ASN A 239 14.43 34.18 -7.20
CA ASN A 239 13.82 33.67 -5.96
C ASN A 239 12.57 32.79 -6.19
N GLU A 240 12.14 32.62 -7.45
CA GLU A 240 10.95 31.85 -7.79
C GLU A 240 11.30 30.38 -8.03
N THR A 241 10.86 29.49 -7.14
CA THR A 241 10.98 28.05 -7.34
C THR A 241 10.14 27.61 -8.53
N LYS A 242 10.74 26.80 -9.40
CA LYS A 242 10.05 26.25 -10.56
C LYS A 242 9.37 24.93 -10.17
N PRO A 243 8.10 24.72 -10.57
CA PRO A 243 7.39 23.49 -10.25
C PRO A 243 8.03 22.29 -10.97
N GLY A 244 8.10 21.16 -10.27
CA GLY A 244 8.48 19.88 -10.88
C GLY A 244 7.26 19.14 -11.43
N LEU A 245 7.51 18.15 -12.28
CA LEU A 245 6.47 17.26 -12.78
C LEU A 245 5.97 16.32 -11.67
N PHE A 246 6.90 15.88 -10.83
CA PHE A 246 6.64 14.92 -9.77
C PHE A 246 6.78 15.57 -8.39
N PHE A 247 5.81 15.28 -7.53
CA PHE A 247 5.86 15.62 -6.11
C PHE A 247 5.98 14.33 -5.31
N VAL A 248 7.08 14.20 -4.57
CA VAL A 248 7.32 13.02 -3.74
C VAL A 248 7.02 13.37 -2.29
N ARG A 249 6.12 12.59 -1.68
CA ARG A 249 5.81 12.65 -0.25
C ARG A 249 6.34 11.40 0.42
N LEU A 250 7.06 11.58 1.52
CA LEU A 250 7.60 10.48 2.29
C LEU A 250 6.61 10.05 3.37
N TYR A 251 6.36 8.76 3.43
CA TYR A 251 5.59 8.11 4.49
C TYR A 251 6.45 7.06 5.17
N ASP A 252 6.11 6.68 6.40
CA ASP A 252 6.79 5.61 7.10
C ASP A 252 6.40 4.24 6.52
N ALA A 253 7.36 3.33 6.44
CA ALA A 253 7.08 1.95 6.04
C ALA A 253 6.18 1.29 7.10
N THR A 254 5.31 0.40 6.64
CA THR A 254 4.39 -0.31 7.52
C THR A 254 5.16 -1.39 8.27
N LEU A 255 5.33 -1.21 9.58
CA LEU A 255 5.97 -2.18 10.46
C LEU A 255 4.89 -2.93 11.26
N ILE A 256 4.83 -4.25 11.06
CA ILE A 256 3.98 -5.16 11.83
C ILE A 256 4.87 -5.90 12.85
N PRO A 257 4.67 -5.69 14.16
CA PRO A 257 5.49 -6.37 15.18
C PRO A 257 5.21 -7.87 15.25
N GLU A 258 6.14 -8.64 15.84
CA GLU A 258 6.10 -10.11 15.91
C GLU A 258 4.80 -10.71 16.48
N ASN A 259 4.12 -9.99 17.38
CA ASN A 259 2.89 -10.46 18.01
C ASN A 259 1.63 -9.78 17.46
N ALA A 260 1.71 -9.21 16.25
CA ALA A 260 0.60 -8.53 15.61
C ALA A 260 0.44 -8.97 14.15
N ILE A 261 -0.72 -8.64 13.61
CA ILE A 261 -1.05 -8.73 12.20
C ILE A 261 -1.40 -7.33 11.69
N GLY A 262 -1.20 -7.09 10.40
CA GLY A 262 -1.74 -5.91 9.73
C GLY A 262 -3.03 -6.26 9.01
N LEU A 263 -4.17 -5.75 9.50
CA LEU A 263 -5.41 -5.77 8.74
C LEU A 263 -5.34 -4.70 7.66
N VAL A 264 -5.68 -5.06 6.42
CA VAL A 264 -5.57 -4.15 5.27
C VAL A 264 -6.96 -3.70 4.83
N GLU A 265 -7.13 -2.40 4.62
CA GLU A 265 -8.32 -1.78 4.03
C GLU A 265 -7.90 -1.07 2.74
N ALA A 266 -8.45 -1.49 1.60
CA ALA A 266 -8.18 -0.87 0.31
C ALA A 266 -9.07 0.35 0.08
N LEU A 267 -8.46 1.50 -0.18
CA LEU A 267 -9.16 2.77 -0.43
C LEU A 267 -9.51 2.96 -1.92
N ASP A 268 -8.85 2.22 -2.81
CA ASP A 268 -9.08 2.22 -4.25
C ASP A 268 -9.23 0.79 -4.78
N GLY A 269 -9.90 0.64 -5.93
CA GLY A 269 -10.21 -0.65 -6.55
C GLY A 269 -11.66 -0.79 -7.01
N ALA A 270 -12.00 -2.00 -7.48
CA ALA A 270 -13.36 -2.37 -7.84
C ALA A 270 -14.31 -2.22 -6.63
N PRO A 271 -15.59 -1.89 -6.82
CA PRO A 271 -16.53 -1.84 -5.70
C PRO A 271 -16.68 -3.23 -5.06
N LEU A 272 -16.71 -3.26 -3.72
CA LEU A 272 -17.09 -4.46 -2.96
C LEU A 272 -18.60 -4.70 -3.10
N ASP A 273 -19.02 -5.97 -3.15
CA ASP A 273 -20.43 -6.32 -3.10
C ASP A 273 -21.01 -5.87 -1.75
N PRO A 274 -22.14 -5.12 -1.71
CA PRO A 274 -22.77 -4.71 -0.46
C PRO A 274 -23.15 -5.84 0.49
N ARG A 275 -23.23 -7.10 0.01
CA ARG A 275 -23.51 -8.29 0.83
C ARG A 275 -22.27 -8.84 1.51
N ASP A 276 -21.09 -8.53 0.97
CA ASP A 276 -19.81 -8.99 1.49
C ASP A 276 -19.23 -7.97 2.47
N TYR A 277 -18.69 -8.46 3.58
CA TYR A 277 -18.05 -7.61 4.59
C TYR A 277 -16.54 -7.40 4.32
N VAL A 278 -15.90 -8.37 3.67
CA VAL A 278 -14.49 -8.32 3.27
C VAL A 278 -14.35 -8.69 1.80
N ALA A 279 -13.36 -8.10 1.14
CA ALA A 279 -13.01 -8.36 -0.24
C ALA A 279 -12.49 -9.77 -0.47
N THR A 280 -12.73 -10.27 -1.68
CA THR A 280 -12.13 -11.53 -2.14
C THR A 280 -10.62 -11.36 -2.32
N PRO A 281 -9.79 -12.31 -1.84
CA PRO A 281 -8.35 -12.22 -1.99
C PRO A 281 -7.93 -12.31 -3.46
N VAL A 282 -6.89 -11.57 -3.82
CA VAL A 282 -6.32 -11.52 -5.16
C VAL A 282 -4.88 -12.01 -5.09
N ALA A 283 -4.42 -12.78 -6.07
CA ALA A 283 -3.04 -13.27 -6.08
C ALA A 283 -2.10 -12.31 -6.84
N GLY A 284 -0.80 -12.35 -6.55
CA GLY A 284 0.24 -11.68 -7.35
C GLY A 284 0.72 -10.33 -6.80
N HIS A 285 -0.04 -9.65 -5.96
CA HIS A 285 0.25 -8.30 -5.48
C HIS A 285 1.29 -8.19 -4.34
N ASP A 286 2.09 -9.23 -4.12
CA ASP A 286 3.17 -9.31 -3.11
C ASP A 286 2.86 -8.62 -1.77
N ASN A 287 1.82 -9.08 -1.06
CA ASN A 287 1.40 -8.51 0.23
C ASN A 287 1.07 -7.00 0.17
N PHE A 288 0.45 -6.58 -0.93
CA PHE A 288 -0.03 -5.20 -1.17
C PHE A 288 1.09 -4.20 -1.45
N GLN A 289 2.32 -4.68 -1.65
CA GLN A 289 3.44 -3.85 -2.08
C GLN A 289 3.34 -3.51 -3.57
N ASP A 290 2.78 -4.41 -4.39
CA ASP A 290 2.43 -4.12 -5.78
C ASP A 290 0.96 -3.69 -5.90
N CYS A 291 0.75 -2.37 -5.81
CA CYS A 291 -0.57 -1.77 -5.94
C CYS A 291 -1.14 -1.91 -7.36
N ASN A 292 -0.27 -1.98 -8.38
CA ASN A 292 -0.75 -2.09 -9.76
C ASN A 292 -1.38 -3.45 -9.99
N GLU A 293 -0.63 -4.50 -9.63
CA GLU A 293 -1.09 -5.88 -9.77
C GLU A 293 -2.40 -6.11 -9.01
N PHE A 294 -2.52 -5.56 -7.79
CA PHE A 294 -3.77 -5.62 -7.03
C PHE A 294 -4.96 -5.04 -7.81
N ILE A 295 -4.79 -3.85 -8.39
CA ILE A 295 -5.88 -3.14 -9.10
C ILE A 295 -6.18 -3.80 -10.45
N THR A 296 -5.17 -4.25 -11.20
CA THR A 296 -5.36 -4.88 -12.51
C THR A 296 -5.99 -6.25 -12.41
N SER A 297 -5.66 -7.00 -11.35
CA SER A 297 -6.24 -8.32 -11.08
C SER A 297 -7.64 -8.26 -10.42
N GLY A 298 -8.25 -7.07 -10.37
CA GLY A 298 -9.64 -6.89 -9.93
C GLY A 298 -9.82 -6.72 -8.43
N GLY A 299 -8.76 -6.30 -7.71
CA GLY A 299 -8.81 -5.99 -6.29
C GLY A 299 -9.95 -5.04 -5.93
N GLN A 300 -10.67 -5.38 -4.86
CA GLN A 300 -11.86 -4.66 -4.43
C GLN A 300 -11.51 -3.66 -3.33
N ARG A 301 -12.18 -2.51 -3.30
CA ARG A 301 -12.09 -1.51 -2.21
C ARG A 301 -12.77 -2.02 -0.94
N GLY A 302 -12.33 -1.56 0.23
CA GLY A 302 -12.85 -1.95 1.54
C GLY A 302 -11.93 -2.91 2.29
N PRO A 303 -12.41 -3.50 3.40
CA PRO A 303 -11.64 -4.45 4.20
C PRO A 303 -11.18 -5.65 3.36
N GLN A 304 -9.91 -6.02 3.46
CA GLN A 304 -9.35 -7.16 2.74
C GLN A 304 -9.40 -8.42 3.59
N LYS A 305 -9.55 -9.58 2.93
CA LYS A 305 -9.44 -10.89 3.61
C LYS A 305 -7.99 -11.22 3.95
N ASP A 306 -7.06 -10.90 3.06
CA ASP A 306 -5.63 -11.14 3.28
C ASP A 306 -5.08 -10.22 4.37
N ILE A 307 -4.12 -10.76 5.13
CA ILE A 307 -3.47 -10.07 6.24
C ILE A 307 -1.99 -9.90 5.97
N LEU A 308 -1.39 -8.90 6.61
CA LEU A 308 0.05 -8.77 6.70
C LEU A 308 0.54 -9.52 7.93
N LEU A 309 1.50 -10.40 7.72
CA LEU A 309 2.22 -11.08 8.78
C LEU A 309 3.24 -10.13 9.41
N PRO A 310 3.88 -10.49 10.55
CA PRO A 310 4.96 -9.70 11.10
C PRO A 310 6.09 -9.45 10.09
N GLY A 311 6.50 -8.20 9.97
CA GLY A 311 7.48 -7.76 8.98
C GLY A 311 7.42 -6.27 8.68
N THR A 312 8.31 -5.83 7.78
CA THR A 312 8.34 -4.45 7.26
C THR A 312 7.90 -4.47 5.81
N TYR A 313 6.87 -3.69 5.49
CA TYR A 313 6.29 -3.61 4.15
C TYR A 313 6.32 -2.17 3.64
N TYR A 314 6.67 -2.00 2.37
CA TYR A 314 6.56 -0.72 1.68
C TYR A 314 5.20 -0.67 0.99
N ILE A 315 4.22 -0.12 1.68
CA ILE A 315 2.83 -0.05 1.20
C ILE A 315 2.49 1.39 0.88
N ASN A 316 1.71 1.62 -0.18
CA ASN A 316 1.20 2.94 -0.51
C ASN A 316 0.04 3.32 0.45
N PRO A 317 0.24 4.27 1.40
CA PRO A 317 -0.80 4.64 2.36
C PRO A 317 -1.99 5.37 1.74
N LEU A 318 -1.88 5.84 0.49
CA LEU A 318 -3.01 6.44 -0.23
C LEU A 318 -3.94 5.39 -0.85
N VAL A 319 -3.42 4.19 -1.12
CA VAL A 319 -4.19 3.08 -1.70
C VAL A 319 -4.64 2.10 -0.61
N PHE A 320 -3.79 1.83 0.38
CA PHE A 320 -4.07 0.86 1.44
C PHE A 320 -3.88 1.50 2.81
N LYS A 321 -4.84 1.27 3.69
CA LYS A 321 -4.74 1.60 5.11
C LYS A 321 -4.49 0.32 5.89
N VAL A 322 -3.40 0.29 6.65
CA VAL A 322 -3.04 -0.86 7.48
C VAL A 322 -3.33 -0.56 8.94
N ILE A 323 -4.07 -1.46 9.58
CA ILE A 323 -4.46 -1.38 10.98
C ILE A 323 -3.77 -2.53 11.72
N PRO A 324 -2.75 -2.25 12.55
CA PRO A 324 -2.10 -3.29 13.33
C PRO A 324 -3.03 -3.79 14.45
N GLU A 325 -3.18 -5.10 14.57
CA GLU A 325 -3.94 -5.77 15.62
C GLU A 325 -3.13 -6.89 16.25
N SER A 326 -3.25 -7.09 17.56
CA SER A 326 -2.55 -8.16 18.27
C SER A 326 -3.03 -9.53 17.81
N ALA A 327 -2.09 -10.45 17.61
CA ALA A 327 -2.40 -11.84 17.27
C ALA A 327 -3.23 -12.50 18.38
N LYS A 328 -4.17 -13.38 18.01
CA LYS A 328 -5.00 -14.07 18.99
C LYS A 328 -4.19 -15.21 19.62
N GLU A 329 -3.97 -15.11 20.92
CA GLU A 329 -3.35 -16.18 21.72
C GLU A 329 -4.44 -17.01 22.42
N ILE A 330 -4.36 -18.33 22.23
CA ILE A 330 -5.21 -19.33 22.89
C ILE A 330 -4.34 -20.05 23.90
N LYS A 331 -4.73 -20.00 25.18
CA LYS A 331 -3.91 -20.56 26.25
C LYS A 331 -4.04 -22.09 26.28
N PRO A 332 -3.03 -22.80 26.82
CA PRO A 332 -3.19 -24.21 27.16
C PRO A 332 -4.41 -24.44 28.05
N GLY A 333 -5.24 -25.43 27.71
CA GLY A 333 -6.51 -25.70 28.40
C GLY A 333 -7.71 -24.92 27.84
N GLU A 334 -7.53 -24.16 26.75
CA GLU A 334 -8.59 -23.50 25.99
C GLU A 334 -8.55 -23.93 24.53
N VAL A 335 -9.68 -23.82 23.84
CA VAL A 335 -9.80 -23.95 22.38
C VAL A 335 -10.59 -22.77 21.83
N ALA A 336 -10.31 -22.32 20.61
CA ALA A 336 -11.14 -21.31 19.96
C ALA A 336 -12.05 -21.95 18.90
N VAL A 337 -13.34 -21.74 19.06
CA VAL A 337 -14.35 -22.00 18.02
C VAL A 337 -14.38 -20.78 17.11
N ILE A 338 -14.20 -20.99 15.81
CA ILE A 338 -14.17 -19.89 14.84
C ILE A 338 -15.55 -19.66 14.26
N VAL A 339 -16.01 -18.42 14.25
CA VAL A 339 -17.22 -18.00 13.54
C VAL A 339 -16.79 -17.24 12.30
N SER A 340 -17.01 -17.79 11.11
CA SER A 340 -16.71 -17.09 9.86
C SER A 340 -17.84 -16.15 9.49
N ASN A 341 -17.52 -14.87 9.33
CA ASN A 341 -18.44 -13.85 8.79
C ASN A 341 -18.45 -13.84 7.25
N THR A 342 -17.59 -14.67 6.64
CA THR A 342 -17.29 -14.66 5.21
C THR A 342 -17.41 -16.05 4.61
N GLY A 343 -17.54 -16.13 3.29
CA GLY A 343 -17.71 -17.39 2.58
C GLY A 343 -19.12 -17.57 2.04
N LYS A 344 -19.39 -18.76 1.51
CA LYS A 344 -20.71 -19.06 0.92
C LYS A 344 -21.75 -19.20 2.01
N ASP A 345 -22.96 -18.72 1.75
CA ASP A 345 -24.09 -19.03 2.62
C ASP A 345 -24.38 -20.54 2.54
N PRO A 346 -24.44 -21.24 3.69
CA PRO A 346 -24.73 -22.68 3.69
C PRO A 346 -26.18 -22.89 3.24
N GLY A 347 -26.34 -23.50 2.07
CA GLY A 347 -27.65 -23.93 1.55
C GLY A 347 -28.29 -25.01 2.44
N GLU A 348 -29.59 -25.26 2.26
CA GLU A 348 -30.33 -26.24 3.08
C GLU A 348 -29.69 -27.64 3.07
N GLU A 349 -29.14 -28.06 1.93
CA GLU A 349 -28.51 -29.37 1.79
C GLU A 349 -27.33 -29.56 2.75
N ILE A 350 -26.46 -28.56 2.85
CA ILE A 350 -25.30 -28.59 3.75
C ILE A 350 -25.74 -28.61 5.20
N ARG A 351 -26.75 -27.81 5.54
CA ARG A 351 -27.32 -27.80 6.90
C ARG A 351 -27.89 -29.17 7.27
N ARG A 352 -28.58 -29.85 6.35
CA ARG A 352 -29.12 -31.20 6.56
C ARG A 352 -28.01 -32.24 6.73
N VAL A 353 -26.98 -32.19 5.89
CA VAL A 353 -25.82 -33.10 5.97
C VAL A 353 -25.11 -32.93 7.31
N MET A 354 -24.86 -31.68 7.73
CA MET A 354 -24.22 -31.40 9.02
C MET A 354 -25.10 -31.80 10.19
N ALA A 355 -26.40 -31.50 10.16
CA ALA A 355 -27.34 -31.95 11.20
C ALA A 355 -27.39 -33.48 11.33
N ALA A 356 -27.40 -34.20 10.20
CA ALA A 356 -27.35 -35.67 10.20
C ALA A 356 -26.03 -36.19 10.80
N LYS A 357 -24.89 -35.59 10.43
CA LYS A 357 -23.57 -35.93 10.98
C LYS A 357 -23.50 -35.73 12.50
N VAL A 358 -24.08 -34.63 13.00
CA VAL A 358 -24.15 -34.34 14.44
C VAL A 358 -25.01 -35.36 15.16
N ARG A 359 -26.16 -35.71 14.58
CA ARG A 359 -27.07 -36.69 15.15
C ARG A 359 -26.44 -38.08 15.22
N GLU A 360 -25.83 -38.56 14.13
CA GLU A 360 -25.12 -39.84 14.10
C GLU A 360 -24.01 -39.89 15.15
N ARG A 361 -23.31 -38.76 15.34
CA ARG A 361 -22.31 -38.64 16.38
C ARG A 361 -22.90 -38.72 17.79
N MET A 362 -23.98 -37.99 18.08
CA MET A 362 -24.64 -38.04 19.39
C MET A 362 -25.14 -39.46 19.70
N GLU A 363 -25.81 -40.11 18.75
CA GLU A 363 -26.28 -41.51 18.89
C GLU A 363 -25.12 -42.48 19.18
N ARG A 364 -23.93 -42.24 18.60
CA ARG A 364 -22.73 -43.03 18.88
C ARG A 364 -22.20 -42.78 20.29
N GLU A 365 -22.16 -41.53 20.72
CA GLU A 365 -21.68 -41.16 22.06
C GLU A 365 -22.62 -41.63 23.17
N GLU A 366 -23.94 -41.57 22.97
CA GLU A 366 -24.93 -42.15 23.87
C GLU A 366 -24.74 -43.67 24.01
N LYS A 367 -24.59 -44.40 22.91
CA LYS A 367 -24.31 -45.85 22.95
C LYS A 367 -23.00 -46.17 23.68
N GLU A 368 -21.97 -45.35 23.49
CA GLU A 368 -20.73 -45.47 24.26
C GLU A 368 -20.92 -45.16 25.76
N GLN A 369 -21.77 -44.20 26.12
CA GLN A 369 -22.07 -43.88 27.53
C GLN A 369 -22.87 -45.01 28.19
N VAL A 370 -23.92 -45.47 27.53
CA VAL A 370 -24.76 -46.59 28.00
C VAL A 370 -23.89 -47.84 28.15
N SER A 371 -23.08 -48.21 27.15
CA SER A 371 -22.18 -49.36 27.28
C SER A 371 -21.17 -49.22 28.42
N LYS A 372 -20.64 -48.01 28.68
CA LYS A 372 -19.77 -47.75 29.85
C LYS A 372 -20.52 -47.83 31.17
N ALA A 373 -21.77 -47.40 31.22
CA ALA A 373 -22.63 -47.51 32.40
C ALA A 373 -22.99 -48.98 32.70
N VAL A 374 -23.39 -49.74 31.68
CA VAL A 374 -23.63 -51.19 31.76
C VAL A 374 -22.38 -51.94 32.23
N ALA A 375 -21.22 -51.66 31.65
CA ALA A 375 -19.95 -52.27 32.09
C ALA A 375 -19.54 -51.91 33.54
N ARG A 376 -20.11 -50.84 34.10
CA ARG A 376 -19.91 -50.42 35.49
C ARG A 376 -20.92 -51.11 36.43
N LEU A 377 -22.14 -51.33 35.95
CA LEU A 377 -23.20 -52.10 36.62
C LEU A 377 -22.85 -53.59 36.73
N ASP A 378 -22.25 -54.19 35.69
CA ASP A 378 -21.76 -55.58 35.74
C ASP A 378 -20.72 -55.86 36.84
N LYS A 379 -20.06 -54.81 37.36
CA LYS A 379 -19.12 -54.91 38.49
C LYS A 379 -19.80 -54.84 39.86
N LEU A 380 -21.09 -54.53 39.91
CA LEU A 380 -21.94 -54.52 41.10
C LEU A 380 -22.82 -55.78 41.02
N GLU A 381 -22.28 -56.92 41.47
CA GLU A 381 -23.01 -58.19 41.46
C GLU A 381 -24.33 -58.12 42.25
N GLY A 382 -25.42 -58.61 41.65
CA GLY A 382 -26.66 -58.84 42.40
C GLY A 382 -27.84 -59.38 41.59
N GLU A 383 -28.32 -58.65 40.59
CA GLU A 383 -29.65 -58.95 40.01
C GLU A 383 -29.67 -58.69 38.49
N GLN A 384 -29.48 -59.74 37.68
CA GLN A 384 -29.53 -59.67 36.20
C GLN A 384 -30.84 -59.09 35.66
N LYS A 385 -31.95 -59.20 36.41
CA LYS A 385 -33.23 -58.57 36.04
C LYS A 385 -33.24 -57.05 36.21
N MET A 386 -32.53 -56.52 37.22
CA MET A 386 -32.43 -55.08 37.40
C MET A 386 -31.55 -54.43 36.33
N VAL A 387 -30.57 -55.14 35.78
CA VAL A 387 -29.68 -54.60 34.74
C VAL A 387 -30.42 -54.39 33.42
N GLU A 388 -31.26 -55.33 32.99
CA GLU A 388 -32.09 -55.18 31.78
C GLU A 388 -33.18 -54.10 31.95
N ASP A 389 -33.80 -54.01 33.13
CA ASP A 389 -34.80 -52.98 33.44
C ASP A 389 -34.16 -51.58 33.56
N LEU A 390 -32.97 -51.45 34.20
CA LEU A 390 -32.17 -50.21 34.22
C LEU A 390 -31.67 -49.83 32.83
N GLU A 391 -31.29 -50.80 32.00
CA GLU A 391 -30.87 -50.57 30.62
C GLU A 391 -32.03 -50.01 29.79
N ALA A 392 -33.25 -50.54 29.98
CA ALA A 392 -34.47 -50.02 29.38
C ALA A 392 -34.87 -48.64 29.92
N GLU A 393 -34.62 -48.35 31.20
CA GLU A 393 -34.91 -47.06 31.85
C GLU A 393 -33.88 -45.97 31.48
N LEU A 394 -32.61 -46.35 31.29
CA LEU A 394 -31.55 -45.48 30.74
C LEU A 394 -31.71 -45.22 29.23
N LEU A 395 -32.26 -46.18 28.48
CA LEU A 395 -32.62 -46.04 27.06
C LEU A 395 -33.96 -45.36 26.84
N ALA A 396 -34.85 -45.36 27.84
CA ALA A 396 -36.06 -44.56 27.84
C ALA A 396 -35.65 -43.10 28.03
N SER A 397 -35.40 -42.41 26.91
CA SER A 397 -35.09 -40.98 26.88
C SER A 397 -36.02 -40.24 27.84
N ASP A 398 -35.46 -39.56 28.83
CA ASP A 398 -36.25 -38.70 29.71
C ASP A 398 -37.09 -37.77 28.80
N PRO A 399 -38.39 -37.57 29.02
CA PRO A 399 -39.17 -36.60 28.27
C PRO A 399 -38.54 -35.18 28.29
N ALA A 400 -37.60 -34.89 29.19
CA ALA A 400 -36.72 -33.72 29.13
C ALA A 400 -35.69 -33.76 27.97
N ASP A 401 -35.04 -34.90 27.72
CA ASP A 401 -34.11 -35.10 26.59
C ASP A 401 -34.84 -35.03 25.24
N GLN A 402 -36.04 -35.60 25.15
CA GLN A 402 -36.86 -35.45 23.93
C GLN A 402 -37.33 -34.01 23.70
N ARG A 403 -37.55 -33.22 24.75
CA ARG A 403 -37.87 -31.78 24.64
C ARG A 403 -36.65 -30.97 24.19
N LEU A 404 -35.45 -31.35 24.63
CA LEU A 404 -34.20 -30.80 24.13
C LEU A 404 -34.02 -31.15 22.63
N ASP A 405 -34.33 -32.38 22.23
CA ASP A 405 -34.18 -32.86 20.85
C ASP A 405 -35.20 -32.31 19.84
N GLN A 406 -36.43 -32.01 20.27
CA GLN A 406 -37.46 -31.44 19.39
C GLN A 406 -37.14 -30.01 18.93
N GLY A 407 -36.32 -29.27 19.68
CA GLY A 407 -35.73 -28.00 19.24
C GLY A 407 -34.34 -28.14 18.59
N ALA A 408 -33.71 -29.33 18.65
CA ALA A 408 -32.29 -29.55 18.36
C ALA A 408 -31.91 -29.85 16.90
N HIS A 409 -32.85 -29.77 15.96
CA HIS A 409 -32.61 -30.21 14.58
C HIS A 409 -31.94 -29.15 13.67
N GLU A 410 -31.40 -28.06 14.22
CA GLU A 410 -30.64 -27.05 13.47
C GLU A 410 -29.23 -26.89 14.04
N ALA A 411 -28.36 -27.87 13.79
CA ALA A 411 -26.93 -27.66 14.04
C ALA A 411 -26.39 -26.65 13.01
N TYR A 412 -26.12 -25.42 13.44
CA TYR A 412 -25.57 -24.32 12.61
C TYR A 412 -24.06 -24.45 12.33
N VAL A 413 -23.45 -25.59 12.63
CA VAL A 413 -22.03 -25.81 12.42
C VAL A 413 -21.79 -26.13 10.96
N VAL A 414 -20.84 -25.44 10.35
CA VAL A 414 -20.54 -25.50 8.92
C VAL A 414 -19.09 -25.97 8.67
N PRO A 415 -18.83 -26.62 7.53
CA PRO A 415 -17.47 -26.92 7.11
C PRO A 415 -16.73 -25.66 6.65
N GLU A 416 -15.42 -25.78 6.48
CA GLU A 416 -14.56 -24.67 6.05
C GLU A 416 -15.02 -24.04 4.72
N GLY A 417 -14.97 -22.71 4.67
CA GLY A 417 -15.35 -21.93 3.48
C GLY A 417 -16.81 -21.48 3.44
N PHE A 418 -17.63 -21.90 4.41
CA PHE A 418 -18.99 -21.42 4.59
C PHE A 418 -19.08 -20.40 5.71
N ARG A 419 -20.03 -19.47 5.58
CA ARG A 419 -20.36 -18.51 6.63
C ARG A 419 -21.05 -19.23 7.80
N GLY A 420 -20.62 -18.95 9.03
CA GLY A 420 -21.16 -19.56 10.24
C GLY A 420 -20.09 -20.13 11.18
N ILE A 421 -20.55 -20.86 12.19
CA ILE A 421 -19.70 -21.50 13.21
C ILE A 421 -18.96 -22.68 12.55
N GLN A 422 -17.64 -22.66 12.54
CA GLN A 422 -16.83 -23.69 11.89
C GLN A 422 -16.81 -24.98 12.72
N GLU A 423 -16.82 -26.13 12.04
CA GLU A 423 -16.69 -27.46 12.67
C GLU A 423 -15.31 -27.65 13.33
N THR A 424 -14.26 -27.09 12.73
CA THR A 424 -12.90 -27.20 13.23
C THR A 424 -12.63 -26.15 14.32
N VAL A 425 -11.93 -26.58 15.37
CA VAL A 425 -11.46 -25.70 16.45
C VAL A 425 -9.97 -25.45 16.33
N MET A 426 -9.54 -24.26 16.78
CA MET A 426 -8.12 -23.96 16.94
C MET A 426 -7.65 -24.35 18.34
N GLY A 427 -6.62 -25.18 18.39
CA GLY A 427 -5.97 -25.59 19.65
C GLY A 427 -5.13 -24.46 20.28
N PRO A 428 -4.44 -24.73 21.40
CA PRO A 428 -3.59 -23.73 22.05
C PRO A 428 -2.44 -23.28 21.14
N GLY A 429 -2.17 -21.98 21.11
CA GLY A 429 -1.18 -21.38 20.23
C GLY A 429 -1.47 -19.92 19.90
N ARG A 430 -0.59 -19.31 19.10
CA ARG A 430 -0.78 -17.96 18.55
C ARG A 430 -1.23 -18.05 17.11
N TYR A 431 -2.31 -17.35 16.79
CA TYR A 431 -2.93 -17.37 15.49
C TYR A 431 -3.04 -15.96 14.91
N TYR A 432 -2.58 -15.83 13.67
CA TYR A 432 -2.72 -14.63 12.86
C TYR A 432 -4.04 -14.72 12.09
N ILE A 433 -5.12 -14.31 12.75
CA ILE A 433 -6.48 -14.40 12.21
C ILE A 433 -7.04 -13.03 11.90
N ASN A 434 -7.67 -12.89 10.73
CA ASN A 434 -8.35 -11.67 10.36
C ASN A 434 -9.66 -11.53 11.16
N THR A 435 -9.68 -10.66 12.16
CA THR A 435 -10.86 -10.46 13.04
C THR A 435 -12.06 -9.85 12.31
N LEU A 436 -11.86 -9.21 11.16
CA LEU A 436 -12.93 -8.70 10.29
C LEU A 436 -13.62 -9.85 9.54
N ALA A 437 -12.86 -10.88 9.16
CA ALA A 437 -13.38 -12.04 8.44
C ALA A 437 -13.90 -13.14 9.38
N VAL A 438 -13.27 -13.32 10.54
CA VAL A 438 -13.58 -14.39 11.49
C VAL A 438 -13.60 -13.90 12.94
N SER A 439 -14.50 -14.43 13.76
CA SER A 439 -14.62 -14.10 15.18
C SER A 439 -14.30 -15.35 16.03
N PRO A 440 -13.19 -15.35 16.79
CA PRO A 440 -12.80 -16.47 17.64
C PRO A 440 -13.54 -16.43 18.99
N ILE A 441 -14.25 -17.50 19.35
CA ILE A 441 -14.88 -17.69 20.65
C ILE A 441 -14.04 -18.69 21.44
N VAL A 442 -13.40 -18.25 22.52
CA VAL A 442 -12.52 -19.08 23.34
C VAL A 442 -13.34 -19.84 24.37
N ILE A 443 -13.21 -21.17 24.39
CA ILE A 443 -13.89 -22.08 25.28
C ILE A 443 -12.87 -22.81 26.15
N PRO A 444 -12.97 -22.74 27.48
CA PRO A 444 -12.17 -23.56 28.39
C PRO A 444 -12.49 -25.05 28.20
N THR A 445 -11.45 -25.88 28.08
CA THR A 445 -11.55 -27.34 28.02
C THR A 445 -11.03 -28.01 29.30
N THR A 446 -10.70 -27.21 30.31
CA THR A 446 -10.34 -27.68 31.64
C THR A 446 -11.58 -28.12 32.43
N ASN A 447 -11.37 -28.85 33.52
CA ASN A 447 -12.44 -29.18 34.44
C ASN A 447 -12.92 -27.90 35.13
N MET A 448 -14.18 -27.58 34.94
CA MET A 448 -14.87 -26.47 35.59
C MET A 448 -15.74 -27.04 36.71
N THR A 449 -15.72 -26.38 37.86
CA THR A 449 -16.56 -26.71 39.00
C THR A 449 -17.60 -25.62 39.15
N VAL A 450 -18.88 -26.01 39.19
CA VAL A 450 -19.97 -25.13 39.60
C VAL A 450 -20.46 -25.62 40.95
N GLU A 451 -20.52 -24.69 41.89
CA GLU A 451 -20.97 -24.93 43.26
C GLU A 451 -22.25 -24.14 43.45
N TRP A 452 -23.29 -24.80 43.94
CA TRP A 452 -24.51 -24.15 44.38
C TRP A 452 -24.55 -24.24 45.91
N THR A 453 -24.26 -23.13 46.57
CA THR A 453 -24.23 -22.98 48.03
C THR A 453 -25.35 -22.04 48.48
N ALA A 454 -25.80 -22.17 49.72
CA ALA A 454 -26.93 -21.40 50.25
C ALA A 454 -26.66 -19.91 50.47
N GLU A 455 -25.40 -19.45 50.39
CA GLU A 455 -24.99 -18.09 50.79
C GLU A 455 -24.80 -17.11 49.62
N GLU A 456 -24.76 -17.56 48.35
CA GLU A 456 -24.50 -16.70 47.19
C GLU A 456 -25.74 -16.52 46.28
N LEU A 457 -26.77 -15.78 46.75
CA LEU A 457 -27.94 -15.50 45.91
C LEU A 457 -28.45 -14.06 46.01
N ASP A 458 -28.05 -13.25 45.03
CA ASP A 458 -28.79 -12.07 44.61
C ASP A 458 -29.96 -12.51 43.70
N ASN A 459 -31.14 -12.72 44.31
CA ASN A 459 -32.48 -12.49 43.74
C ASN A 459 -32.97 -13.18 42.44
N THR A 460 -32.56 -14.40 42.04
CA THR A 460 -33.31 -15.13 40.98
C THR A 460 -33.47 -16.64 41.17
N PHE A 461 -32.89 -17.21 42.22
CA PHE A 461 -32.92 -18.65 42.46
C PHE A 461 -32.77 -18.88 43.97
N ASP A 462 -33.46 -19.86 44.54
CA ASP A 462 -33.25 -20.31 45.92
C ASP A 462 -32.90 -21.80 45.76
N PRO A 463 -31.72 -22.29 46.18
CA PRO A 463 -31.25 -23.64 45.90
C PRO A 463 -31.99 -24.56 46.87
N PHE A 464 -33.21 -24.87 46.47
CA PHE A 464 -33.98 -26.08 46.73
C PHE A 464 -34.19 -26.48 48.19
N GLU A 465 -35.28 -25.97 48.77
CA GLU A 465 -36.08 -26.74 49.72
C GLU A 465 -36.73 -27.91 48.96
N VAL A 466 -36.09 -29.08 48.97
CA VAL A 466 -36.70 -30.29 48.41
C VAL A 466 -37.45 -31.01 49.53
N ILE A 467 -38.66 -31.46 49.21
CA ILE A 467 -39.51 -32.22 50.13
C ILE A 467 -39.26 -33.70 49.84
N SER A 468 -38.75 -34.42 50.84
CA SER A 468 -38.65 -35.88 50.79
C SER A 468 -40.01 -36.53 50.64
N LYS A 469 -40.04 -37.81 50.24
CA LYS A 469 -41.26 -38.61 50.21
C LYS A 469 -42.09 -38.55 51.50
N ASP A 470 -41.44 -38.36 52.64
CA ASP A 470 -42.05 -38.33 53.98
C ASP A 470 -42.39 -36.90 54.47
N GLY A 471 -42.23 -35.88 53.62
CA GLY A 471 -42.65 -34.51 53.92
C GLY A 471 -41.59 -33.63 54.61
N PHE A 472 -40.37 -34.11 54.82
CA PHE A 472 -39.28 -33.31 55.39
C PHE A 472 -38.62 -32.42 54.33
N THR A 473 -38.41 -31.15 54.66
CA THR A 473 -37.63 -30.21 53.84
C THR A 473 -36.14 -30.36 54.13
N MET A 474 -35.34 -30.47 53.07
CA MET A 474 -33.88 -30.56 53.15
C MET A 474 -33.27 -29.52 52.23
N LYS A 475 -32.18 -28.87 52.69
CA LYS A 475 -31.34 -28.00 51.87
C LYS A 475 -30.12 -28.81 51.43
N LEU A 476 -29.91 -28.89 50.12
CA LEU A 476 -28.85 -29.68 49.52
C LEU A 476 -27.82 -28.73 48.88
N GLU A 477 -26.54 -28.96 49.18
CA GLU A 477 -25.44 -28.31 48.48
C GLU A 477 -24.94 -29.25 47.38
N VAL A 478 -24.82 -28.73 46.17
CA VAL A 478 -24.43 -29.53 45.00
C VAL A 478 -23.17 -28.95 44.39
N ARG A 479 -22.25 -29.83 44.05
CA ARG A 479 -21.06 -29.51 43.28
C ARG A 479 -21.03 -30.36 42.03
N VAL A 480 -21.07 -29.72 40.87
CA VAL A 480 -20.93 -30.39 39.58
C VAL A 480 -19.59 -30.02 38.98
N VAL A 481 -18.82 -31.04 38.61
CA VAL A 481 -17.60 -30.87 37.82
C VAL A 481 -17.91 -31.30 36.39
N PHE A 482 -17.75 -30.39 35.45
CA PHE A 482 -17.94 -30.66 34.03
C PHE A 482 -16.73 -30.19 33.24
N ARG A 483 -16.57 -30.72 32.03
CA ARG A 483 -15.57 -30.23 31.07
C ARG A 483 -16.16 -30.29 29.66
N VAL A 484 -15.80 -29.33 28.83
CA VAL A 484 -16.16 -29.33 27.41
C VAL A 484 -15.01 -29.98 26.63
N LYS A 485 -15.29 -31.03 25.86
CA LYS A 485 -14.27 -31.59 24.97
C LYS A 485 -14.02 -30.63 23.79
N PRO A 486 -12.78 -30.50 23.29
CA PRO A 486 -12.46 -29.68 22.11
C PRO A 486 -13.39 -29.91 20.91
N GLU A 487 -13.68 -31.17 20.63
CA GLU A 487 -14.53 -31.65 19.54
C GLU A 487 -16.03 -31.32 19.73
N ASP A 488 -16.46 -31.02 20.96
CA ASP A 488 -17.86 -30.66 21.28
C ASP A 488 -18.07 -29.14 21.35
N ALA A 489 -16.99 -28.37 21.46
CA ALA A 489 -17.05 -26.92 21.63
C ALA A 489 -17.83 -26.20 20.51
N PRO A 490 -17.67 -26.51 19.21
CA PRO A 490 -18.45 -25.86 18.14
C PRO A 490 -19.95 -26.06 18.29
N PHE A 491 -20.37 -27.26 18.69
CA PHE A 491 -21.77 -27.61 18.85
C PHE A 491 -22.36 -26.94 20.08
N MET A 492 -21.60 -26.87 21.17
CA MET A 492 -21.98 -26.13 22.37
C MET A 492 -22.18 -24.64 22.05
N VAL A 493 -21.24 -24.03 21.34
CA VAL A 493 -21.35 -22.62 20.91
C VAL A 493 -22.55 -22.42 19.98
N ALA A 494 -22.82 -23.34 19.06
CA ALA A 494 -23.97 -23.25 18.16
C ALA A 494 -25.32 -23.32 18.89
N LYS A 495 -25.44 -24.18 19.91
CA LYS A 495 -26.70 -24.38 20.65
C LYS A 495 -26.91 -23.34 21.75
N ILE A 496 -25.85 -23.03 22.51
CA ILE A 496 -25.94 -22.31 23.79
C ILE A 496 -25.19 -20.97 23.77
N GLY A 497 -24.15 -20.86 22.94
CA GLY A 497 -23.35 -19.65 22.75
C GLY A 497 -22.10 -19.58 23.62
N SER A 498 -22.21 -19.75 24.94
CA SER A 498 -21.07 -19.67 25.87
C SER A 498 -21.18 -20.63 27.05
N THR A 499 -20.07 -20.84 27.76
CA THR A 499 -20.00 -21.67 28.97
C THR A 499 -20.88 -21.14 30.10
N GLU A 500 -21.00 -19.82 30.25
CA GLU A 500 -21.84 -19.21 31.29
C GLU A 500 -23.32 -19.48 31.01
N LYS A 501 -23.73 -19.36 29.74
CA LYS A 501 -25.09 -19.69 29.30
C LYS A 501 -25.40 -21.18 29.46
N LEU A 502 -24.41 -22.05 29.28
CA LEU A 502 -24.57 -23.49 29.52
C LEU A 502 -24.88 -23.78 30.98
N VAL A 503 -24.15 -23.13 31.89
CA VAL A 503 -24.38 -23.25 33.33
C VAL A 503 -25.79 -22.76 33.68
N GLN A 504 -26.15 -21.54 33.26
CA GLN A 504 -27.40 -20.89 33.65
C GLN A 504 -28.65 -21.50 33.02
N ASN A 505 -28.63 -21.82 31.73
CA ASN A 505 -29.84 -22.18 30.99
C ASN A 505 -30.06 -23.68 30.84
N VAL A 506 -29.00 -24.48 31.02
CA VAL A 506 -29.06 -25.94 30.85
C VAL A 506 -28.76 -26.65 32.16
N MET A 507 -27.61 -26.37 32.77
CA MET A 507 -27.23 -27.10 33.98
C MET A 507 -28.09 -26.72 35.19
N HIS A 508 -28.42 -25.44 35.41
CA HIS A 508 -29.27 -25.06 36.53
C HIS A 508 -30.64 -25.77 36.48
N PRO A 509 -31.41 -25.72 35.37
CA PRO A 509 -32.73 -26.36 35.34
C PRO A 509 -32.66 -27.89 35.35
N LEU A 510 -31.62 -28.48 34.76
CA LEU A 510 -31.47 -29.94 34.70
C LEU A 510 -31.11 -30.52 36.06
N ILE A 511 -30.22 -29.87 36.79
CA ILE A 511 -29.89 -30.22 38.17
C ILE A 511 -31.13 -30.05 39.06
N ASP A 512 -31.87 -28.93 38.96
CA ASP A 512 -33.15 -28.75 39.69
C ASP A 512 -34.09 -29.95 39.48
N SER A 513 -34.34 -30.30 38.22
CA SER A 513 -35.25 -31.38 37.85
C SER A 513 -34.81 -32.73 38.42
N ILE A 514 -33.53 -33.09 38.27
CA ILE A 514 -33.00 -34.36 38.77
C ILE A 514 -33.13 -34.44 40.29
N PHE A 515 -32.75 -33.38 41.02
CA PHE A 515 -32.80 -33.39 42.48
C PHE A 515 -34.24 -33.38 43.00
N ARG A 516 -35.16 -32.63 42.38
CA ARG A 516 -36.59 -32.68 42.73
C ARG A 516 -37.18 -34.08 42.55
N ASN A 517 -36.87 -34.73 41.44
CA ASN A 517 -37.34 -36.08 41.15
C ASN A 517 -36.76 -37.09 42.16
N GLN A 518 -35.44 -37.08 42.38
CA GLN A 518 -34.79 -38.03 43.29
C GLN A 518 -35.16 -37.83 44.76
N ALA A 519 -35.28 -36.58 45.23
CA ALA A 519 -35.70 -36.36 46.61
C ALA A 519 -37.20 -36.66 46.82
N SER A 520 -38.05 -36.55 45.79
CA SER A 520 -39.44 -37.04 45.88
C SER A 520 -39.52 -38.56 46.02
N GLU A 521 -38.53 -39.30 45.54
CA GLU A 521 -38.47 -40.76 45.61
C GLU A 521 -37.76 -41.27 46.88
N SER A 522 -36.86 -40.46 47.45
CA SER A 522 -36.04 -40.83 48.60
C SER A 522 -36.72 -40.50 49.93
N SER A 523 -36.65 -41.43 50.88
CA SER A 523 -37.01 -41.20 52.30
C SER A 523 -35.90 -40.37 52.97
N ALA A 524 -36.26 -39.49 53.90
CA ALA A 524 -35.30 -38.66 54.63
C ALA A 524 -34.56 -39.41 55.76
N MET A 525 -34.87 -40.71 55.98
CA MET A 525 -34.43 -41.48 57.15
C MET A 525 -33.39 -42.55 56.84
#